data_AF-A0A1X6MPR2-F1
#
_entry.id   AF-A0A1X6MPR2-F1
#
_cell.length_a   1.000
_cell.length_b   1.000
_cell.length_c   1.000
_cell.angle_alpha   90.00
_cell.angle_beta   90.00
_cell.angle_gamma   90.00
#
_symmetry.space_group_name_H-M   'P 1'
#
loop_
_entity.id
_entity.type
_entity.pdbx_description
1 polymer ?
#
loop_
_entity_poly.entity_id
_entity_poly.type
_entity_poly.pdbx_seq_one_letter_code
_entity_poly.pdbx_strand_id
1 'polypeptide(L)'
;MNPHVAAVPPSLQLPRTLQRPNFSEVSRDIIASLEPELADVPIEYIRRHLAGQANSMLSALSLMTYPTSLPRARLASSIDVSVRPTSNAPNTSAFPTHMLAISSSRSSPSQPNTPTAASFTAGASSTLTVPLFPSHAVVLAAYCTLLPALPRSRPSNRTATMSLPVVPLTVPSAETFQMLHAYLHTKRPDTLLAALLPSLAASLPQAPSGGTSSSAGRSVYVSQFTSESLSRLAHALASAAAQIGPQGALSSLMAHAKVINGLWRNVCALGVFDAELWGVMDLAWEVVLIALTRIAERERH
;
A
#
# COMPACT_ATOMS: atom_id res chain seq x y z
N MET A 1 22.34 -49.12 13.17
CA MET A 1 22.69 -48.20 12.08
C MET A 1 21.39 -47.80 11.36
N ASN A 2 20.86 -46.61 11.65
CA ASN A 2 19.71 -46.06 10.95
C ASN A 2 20.21 -44.99 9.97
N PRO A 3 19.90 -45.05 8.67
CA PRO A 3 20.21 -43.97 7.76
C PRO A 3 19.22 -42.83 7.99
N HIS A 4 19.73 -41.66 8.36
CA HIS A 4 18.97 -40.41 8.33
C HIS A 4 18.61 -40.10 6.88
N VAL A 5 17.33 -40.22 6.53
CA VAL A 5 16.77 -39.67 5.30
C VAL A 5 16.83 -38.15 5.45
N ALA A 6 17.74 -37.51 4.73
CA ALA A 6 17.79 -36.06 4.62
C ALA A 6 16.48 -35.58 3.95
N ALA A 7 15.69 -34.81 4.69
CA ALA A 7 14.49 -34.19 4.16
C ALA A 7 14.88 -33.19 3.06
N VAL A 8 14.46 -33.46 1.83
CA VAL A 8 14.56 -32.50 0.72
C VAL A 8 13.77 -31.25 1.12
N PRO A 9 14.37 -30.04 1.13
CA PRO A 9 13.63 -28.84 1.46
C PRO A 9 12.46 -28.68 0.47
N PRO A 10 11.27 -28.27 0.93
CA PRO A 10 10.13 -28.08 0.03
C PRO A 10 10.54 -27.08 -1.05
N SER A 11 10.41 -27.48 -2.32
CA SER A 11 10.60 -26.59 -3.44
C SER A 11 9.69 -25.37 -3.24
N LEU A 12 10.28 -24.19 -3.12
CA LEU A 12 9.54 -22.94 -3.00
C LEU A 12 8.73 -22.70 -4.28
N GLN A 13 7.46 -23.11 -4.26
CA GLN A 13 6.52 -22.87 -5.35
C GLN A 13 5.97 -21.44 -5.23
N LEU A 14 6.80 -20.46 -5.59
CA LEU A 14 6.34 -19.09 -5.78
C LEU A 14 5.66 -18.98 -7.15
N PRO A 15 4.50 -18.29 -7.26
CA PRO A 15 3.87 -18.09 -8.56
C PRO A 15 4.79 -17.24 -9.45
N ARG A 16 4.93 -17.62 -10.72
CA ARG A 16 5.73 -16.84 -11.67
C ARG A 16 5.17 -15.43 -11.89
N THR A 17 3.86 -15.29 -11.79
CA THR A 17 3.16 -14.02 -12.02
C THR A 17 2.14 -13.77 -10.92
N LEU A 18 1.96 -12.50 -10.55
CA LEU A 18 0.89 -12.08 -9.66
C LEU A 18 -0.45 -12.11 -10.41
N GLN A 19 -1.40 -12.91 -9.93
CA GLN A 19 -2.72 -13.00 -10.57
C GLN A 19 -3.51 -11.71 -10.34
N ARG A 20 -4.10 -11.15 -11.39
CA ARG A 20 -4.91 -9.93 -11.32
C ARG A 20 -6.40 -10.29 -11.26
N PRO A 21 -7.18 -9.75 -10.32
CA PRO A 21 -8.63 -9.87 -10.35
C PRO A 21 -9.21 -9.24 -11.62
N ASN A 22 -10.45 -9.60 -11.95
CA ASN A 22 -11.19 -8.95 -13.03
C ASN A 22 -11.33 -7.45 -12.73
N PHE A 23 -11.19 -6.63 -13.78
CA PHE A 23 -11.43 -5.20 -13.66
C PHE A 23 -12.89 -4.93 -13.27
N SER A 24 -13.06 -4.08 -12.27
CA SER A 24 -14.32 -3.45 -11.94
C SER A 24 -14.10 -1.94 -11.90
N GLU A 25 -15.02 -1.19 -12.48
CA GLU A 25 -14.99 0.27 -12.34
C GLU A 25 -15.54 0.68 -10.96
N VAL A 26 -15.05 1.80 -10.44
CA VAL A 26 -15.53 2.34 -9.16
C VAL A 26 -16.97 2.81 -9.31
N SER A 27 -17.83 2.41 -8.36
CA SER A 27 -19.21 2.90 -8.31
C SER A 27 -19.25 4.40 -8.08
N ARG A 28 -19.89 5.12 -9.00
CA ARG A 28 -20.13 6.57 -8.89
C ARG A 28 -21.00 6.92 -7.69
N ASP A 29 -21.94 6.05 -7.33
CA ASP A 29 -22.84 6.26 -6.20
C ASP A 29 -22.05 6.36 -4.88
N ILE A 30 -20.97 5.58 -4.74
CA ILE A 30 -20.09 5.63 -3.56
C ILE A 30 -19.43 7.00 -3.48
N ILE A 31 -18.89 7.52 -4.59
CA ILE A 31 -18.26 8.85 -4.62
C ILE A 31 -19.28 9.93 -4.33
N ALA A 32 -20.44 9.92 -4.99
CA ALA A 32 -21.51 10.89 -4.78
C ALA A 32 -22.04 10.87 -3.33
N SER A 33 -22.03 9.71 -2.67
CA SER A 33 -22.46 9.59 -1.27
C SER A 33 -21.52 10.29 -0.27
N LEU A 34 -20.23 10.39 -0.63
CA LEU A 34 -19.16 11.02 0.15
C LEU A 34 -19.01 12.49 -0.20
N GLU A 35 -18.93 12.79 -1.50
CA GLU A 35 -18.74 14.12 -2.08
C GLU A 35 -19.78 14.37 -3.18
N PRO A 36 -20.98 14.88 -2.83
CA PRO A 36 -22.07 15.08 -3.79
C PRO A 36 -21.72 16.01 -4.95
N GLU A 37 -20.80 16.95 -4.74
CA GLU A 37 -20.32 17.89 -5.77
C GLU A 37 -19.58 17.19 -6.92
N LEU A 38 -19.14 15.93 -6.71
CA LEU A 38 -18.44 15.14 -7.71
C LEU A 38 -19.34 14.16 -8.46
N ALA A 39 -20.66 14.14 -8.20
CA ALA A 39 -21.58 13.15 -8.75
C ALA A 39 -21.55 13.05 -10.29
N ASP A 40 -21.44 14.20 -10.96
CA ASP A 40 -21.44 14.31 -12.43
C ASP A 40 -20.03 14.38 -13.04
N VAL A 41 -18.98 14.34 -12.21
CA VAL A 41 -17.60 14.47 -12.66
C VAL A 41 -17.07 13.10 -13.11
N PRO A 42 -16.51 12.95 -14.33
CA PRO A 42 -15.95 11.66 -14.74
C PRO A 42 -14.77 11.24 -13.86
N ILE A 43 -14.70 9.93 -13.55
CA ILE A 43 -13.78 9.38 -12.56
C ILE A 43 -12.30 9.67 -12.88
N GLU A 44 -11.94 9.76 -14.15
CA GLU A 44 -10.59 10.07 -14.60
C GLU A 44 -10.18 11.50 -14.22
N TYR A 45 -11.12 12.45 -14.26
CA TYR A 45 -10.87 13.81 -13.81
C TYR A 45 -10.72 13.89 -12.30
N ILE A 46 -11.55 13.16 -11.55
CA ILE A 46 -11.44 13.04 -10.08
C ILE A 46 -10.05 12.49 -9.72
N ARG A 47 -9.67 11.35 -10.30
CA ARG A 47 -8.37 10.72 -10.07
C ARG A 47 -7.19 11.64 -10.40
N ARG A 48 -7.24 12.33 -11.55
CA ARG A 48 -6.21 13.30 -11.96
C ARG A 48 -6.12 14.47 -10.99
N HIS A 49 -7.26 15.00 -10.56
CA HIS A 49 -7.30 16.09 -9.58
C HIS A 49 -6.71 15.65 -8.25
N LEU A 50 -7.13 14.50 -7.71
CA LEU A 50 -6.60 13.96 -6.45
C LEU A 50 -5.08 13.72 -6.51
N ALA A 51 -4.57 13.19 -7.62
CA ALA A 51 -3.13 13.03 -7.82
C ALA A 51 -2.38 14.38 -7.80
N GLY A 52 -2.99 15.44 -8.37
CA GLY A 52 -2.45 16.80 -8.30
C GLY A 52 -2.47 17.42 -6.90
N GLN A 53 -3.32 16.94 -6.00
CA GLN A 53 -3.44 17.43 -4.62
C GLN A 53 -2.54 16.71 -3.61
N ALA A 54 -1.79 15.68 -4.04
CA ALA A 54 -0.96 14.86 -3.16
C ALA A 54 -0.04 15.68 -2.22
N ASN A 55 0.67 16.67 -2.76
CA ASN A 55 1.56 17.52 -1.95
C ASN A 55 0.79 18.33 -0.91
N SER A 56 -0.41 18.84 -1.25
CA SER A 56 -1.25 19.57 -0.32
C SER A 56 -1.73 18.67 0.82
N MET A 57 -2.14 17.44 0.50
CA MET A 57 -2.54 16.44 1.50
C MET A 57 -1.38 16.05 2.43
N LEU A 58 -0.17 15.88 1.88
CA LEU A 58 1.03 15.62 2.68
C LEU A 58 1.39 16.82 3.59
N SER A 59 1.27 18.05 3.07
CA SER A 59 1.45 19.27 3.87
C SER A 59 0.44 19.33 5.01
N ALA A 60 -0.84 19.02 4.76
CA ALA A 60 -1.87 18.97 5.80
C ALA A 60 -1.57 17.91 6.86
N LEU A 61 -1.16 16.71 6.44
CA LEU A 61 -0.77 15.63 7.34
C LEU A 61 0.41 16.01 8.25
N SER A 62 1.39 16.77 7.74
CA SER A 62 2.55 17.23 8.51
C SER A 62 2.20 18.23 9.62
N LEU A 63 1.01 18.84 9.56
CA LEU A 63 0.50 19.75 10.59
C LEU A 63 -0.28 19.01 11.68
N MET A 64 -0.61 17.73 11.49
CA MET A 64 -1.43 16.96 12.42
C MET A 64 -0.56 16.21 13.44
N THR A 65 -1.00 16.24 14.70
CA THR A 65 -0.41 15.43 15.78
C THR A 65 -1.43 14.41 16.24
N TYR A 66 -1.15 13.12 16.01
CA TYR A 66 -2.03 12.00 16.36
C TYR A 66 -1.22 10.79 16.82
N PRO A 67 -1.79 9.88 17.62
CA PRO A 67 -1.15 8.61 17.95
C PRO A 67 -1.05 7.71 16.70
N THR A 68 0.10 7.10 16.49
CA THR A 68 0.32 6.20 15.34
C THR A 68 -0.32 4.82 15.52
N SER A 69 -0.74 4.48 16.73
CA SER A 69 -1.48 3.25 17.03
C SER A 69 -2.38 3.42 18.25
N LEU A 70 -3.42 2.59 18.36
CA LEU A 70 -4.31 2.52 19.53
C LEU A 70 -4.48 1.09 20.03
N PRO A 71 -4.74 0.88 21.34
CA PRO A 71 -5.10 -0.43 21.86
C PRO A 71 -6.36 -0.98 21.18
N ARG A 72 -6.27 -2.19 20.61
CA ARG A 72 -7.36 -2.83 19.85
C ARG A 72 -8.65 -2.99 20.66
N ALA A 73 -8.50 -3.31 21.95
CA ALA A 73 -9.63 -3.52 22.86
C ALA A 73 -10.43 -2.25 23.19
N ARG A 74 -9.89 -1.06 22.89
CA ARG A 74 -10.46 0.24 23.25
C ARG A 74 -10.40 1.23 22.09
N LEU A 75 -10.74 0.76 20.89
CA LEU A 75 -10.88 1.65 19.74
C LEU A 75 -12.11 2.54 19.94
N ALA A 76 -11.86 3.84 20.15
CA ALA A 76 -12.89 4.86 20.16
C ALA A 76 -13.53 4.99 18.76
N SER A 77 -14.77 5.47 18.69
CA SER A 77 -15.46 5.74 17.43
C SER A 77 -14.96 7.00 16.72
N SER A 78 -14.34 7.92 17.47
CA SER A 78 -13.68 9.11 16.94
C SER A 78 -12.40 9.40 17.72
N ILE A 79 -11.52 10.19 17.10
CA ILE A 79 -10.30 10.68 17.72
C ILE A 79 -10.14 12.17 17.41
N ASP A 80 -9.80 12.95 18.44
CA ASP A 80 -9.46 14.35 18.27
C ASP A 80 -7.97 14.47 17.95
N VAL A 81 -7.69 15.11 16.83
CA VAL A 81 -6.34 15.32 16.31
C VAL A 81 -6.01 16.80 16.37
N SER A 82 -4.89 17.14 17.00
CA SER A 82 -4.43 18.53 17.06
C SER A 82 -3.84 18.94 15.72
N VAL A 83 -4.18 20.15 15.27
CA VAL A 83 -3.64 20.75 14.05
C VAL A 83 -2.76 21.94 14.44
N ARG A 84 -1.49 21.89 14.04
CA ARG A 84 -0.54 22.97 14.27
C ARG A 84 -0.98 24.22 13.48
N PRO A 85 -1.16 25.38 14.16
CA PRO A 85 -1.45 26.63 13.47
C PRO A 85 -0.30 27.02 12.51
N THR A 86 -0.65 27.50 11.33
CA THR A 86 0.30 28.03 10.34
C THR A 86 -0.35 29.17 9.57
N SER A 87 0.44 30.18 9.20
CA SER A 87 0.00 31.30 8.37
C SER A 87 -0.41 30.88 6.96
N ASN A 88 0.16 29.78 6.45
CA ASN A 88 -0.12 29.22 5.13
C ASN A 88 -0.76 27.83 5.27
N ALA A 89 -1.95 27.78 5.89
CA ALA A 89 -2.67 26.52 6.07
C ALA A 89 -3.19 25.99 4.73
N PRO A 90 -3.06 24.67 4.46
CA PRO A 90 -3.74 24.04 3.33
C PRO A 90 -5.26 24.21 3.42
N ASN A 91 -5.93 24.09 2.27
CA ASN A 91 -7.39 24.06 2.21
C ASN A 91 -7.94 22.94 3.11
N THR A 92 -9.15 23.12 3.66
CA THR A 92 -9.78 22.11 4.55
C THR A 92 -9.89 20.74 3.87
N SER A 93 -10.13 20.69 2.56
CA SER A 93 -10.19 19.46 1.76
C SER A 93 -8.86 18.69 1.68
N ALA A 94 -7.73 19.34 1.97
CA ALA A 94 -6.43 18.68 2.04
C ALA A 94 -6.26 17.86 3.34
N PHE A 95 -7.06 18.13 4.38
CA PHE A 95 -7.00 17.38 5.62
C PHE A 95 -7.73 16.03 5.50
N PRO A 96 -7.21 14.97 6.14
CA PRO A 96 -7.87 13.67 6.21
C PRO A 96 -9.29 13.76 6.76
N THR A 97 -10.16 12.90 6.25
CA THR A 97 -11.57 12.80 6.66
C THR A 97 -11.81 11.71 7.72
N HIS A 98 -10.93 10.72 7.77
CA HIS A 98 -11.09 9.52 8.57
C HIS A 98 -9.74 9.11 9.17
N MET A 99 -9.79 8.33 10.25
CA MET A 99 -8.66 7.61 10.78
C MET A 99 -8.89 6.11 10.61
N LEU A 100 -8.17 5.44 9.71
CA LEU A 100 -8.31 3.99 9.54
C LEU A 100 -7.53 3.25 10.63
N ALA A 101 -8.18 2.32 11.31
CA ALA A 101 -7.55 1.39 12.25
C ALA A 101 -7.39 0.02 11.58
N ILE A 102 -6.15 -0.32 11.21
CA ILE A 102 -5.89 -1.46 10.32
C ILE A 102 -5.54 -2.72 11.10
N SER A 103 -6.12 -3.84 10.69
CA SER A 103 -5.81 -5.17 11.23
C SER A 103 -5.66 -6.21 10.14
N SER A 104 -4.86 -7.26 10.40
CA SER A 104 -4.74 -8.39 9.48
C SER A 104 -5.88 -9.40 9.66
N SER A 105 -6.44 -9.92 8.56
CA SER A 105 -7.31 -11.09 8.60
C SER A 105 -6.49 -12.36 8.88
N ARG A 106 -6.98 -13.25 9.75
CA ARG A 106 -6.33 -14.55 10.05
C ARG A 106 -6.67 -15.68 9.05
N SER A 107 -7.32 -15.36 7.93
CA SER A 107 -7.72 -16.34 6.93
C SER A 107 -6.53 -16.84 6.08
N SER A 108 -6.69 -18.07 5.59
CA SER A 108 -5.68 -18.85 4.85
C SER A 108 -5.02 -18.04 3.72
N PRO A 109 -3.70 -18.19 3.49
CA PRO A 109 -2.93 -17.42 2.49
C PRO A 109 -3.38 -17.56 1.03
N SER A 110 -4.29 -18.51 0.72
CA SER A 110 -4.66 -18.88 -0.65
C SER A 110 -5.82 -18.10 -1.28
N GLN A 111 -6.55 -17.23 -0.56
CA GLN A 111 -7.59 -16.39 -1.15
C GLN A 111 -7.56 -14.93 -0.64
N PRO A 112 -7.73 -13.93 -1.52
CA PRO A 112 -7.95 -12.55 -1.11
C PRO A 112 -9.35 -12.44 -0.49
N ASN A 113 -9.42 -12.14 0.81
CA ASN A 113 -10.68 -11.86 1.47
C ASN A 113 -11.10 -10.42 1.20
N THR A 114 -12.39 -10.19 0.96
CA THR A 114 -12.98 -8.86 0.96
C THR A 114 -12.75 -8.19 2.31
N PRO A 115 -12.27 -6.93 2.34
CA PRO A 115 -12.16 -6.16 3.57
C PRO A 115 -13.52 -6.04 4.22
N THR A 116 -13.60 -6.31 5.51
CA THR A 116 -14.82 -6.10 6.29
C THR A 116 -14.58 -4.96 7.28
N ALA A 117 -15.64 -4.20 7.57
CA ALA A 117 -15.65 -3.35 8.76
C ALA A 117 -15.39 -4.27 9.96
N ALA A 118 -14.22 -4.15 10.58
CA ALA A 118 -13.78 -5.16 11.53
C ALA A 118 -14.73 -5.16 12.73
N SER A 119 -15.36 -6.30 13.01
CA SER A 119 -15.96 -6.52 14.33
C SER A 119 -14.81 -6.79 15.30
N PHE A 120 -14.30 -5.72 15.92
CA PHE A 120 -13.18 -5.80 16.86
C PHE A 120 -13.51 -6.55 18.17
N THR A 121 -14.73 -7.07 18.31
CA THR A 121 -15.29 -7.65 19.54
C THR A 121 -14.97 -9.12 19.78
N ALA A 122 -14.45 -9.87 18.79
CA ALA A 122 -14.14 -11.28 18.95
C ALA A 122 -12.65 -11.54 19.32
N GLY A 123 -12.35 -11.58 20.62
CA GLY A 123 -11.17 -12.27 21.16
C GLY A 123 -9.83 -11.51 21.14
N ALA A 124 -9.82 -10.18 21.13
CA ALA A 124 -8.58 -9.40 21.15
C ALA A 124 -7.93 -9.40 22.55
N SER A 125 -6.66 -9.83 22.63
CA SER A 125 -5.79 -9.56 23.78
C SER A 125 -5.69 -8.05 24.01
N SER A 126 -5.81 -7.62 25.26
CA SER A 126 -5.80 -6.20 25.67
C SER A 126 -4.49 -5.47 25.38
N THR A 127 -3.41 -6.20 25.08
CA THR A 127 -2.06 -5.66 24.84
C THR A 127 -1.77 -5.34 23.37
N LEU A 128 -2.58 -5.83 22.42
CA LEU A 128 -2.32 -5.61 21.00
C LEU A 128 -2.80 -4.22 20.59
N THR A 129 -1.90 -3.42 20.00
CA THR A 129 -2.26 -2.16 19.35
C THR A 129 -2.54 -2.38 17.86
N VAL A 130 -3.30 -1.46 17.25
CA VAL A 130 -3.54 -1.40 15.81
C VAL A 130 -2.99 -0.09 15.26
N PRO A 131 -2.28 -0.11 14.12
CA PRO A 131 -1.79 1.10 13.49
C PRO A 131 -2.94 1.96 12.94
N LEU A 132 -2.73 3.28 13.02
CA LEU A 132 -3.67 4.30 12.58
C LEU A 132 -3.17 5.02 11.33
N PHE A 133 -4.05 5.22 10.34
CA PHE A 133 -3.75 5.88 9.07
C PHE A 133 -4.78 6.97 8.80
N PRO A 134 -4.39 8.26 8.81
CA PRO A 134 -5.27 9.33 8.37
C PRO A 134 -5.52 9.21 6.86
N SER A 135 -6.78 9.18 6.46
CA SER A 135 -7.16 8.96 5.06
C SER A 135 -8.24 9.89 4.56
N HIS A 136 -8.20 10.16 3.25
CA HIS A 136 -9.27 10.81 2.51
C HIS A 136 -10.20 9.76 1.94
N ALA A 137 -11.47 9.76 2.39
CA ALA A 137 -12.46 8.79 1.93
C ALA A 137 -12.62 8.84 0.40
N VAL A 138 -12.58 10.04 -0.18
CA VAL A 138 -12.65 10.23 -1.64
C VAL A 138 -11.47 9.60 -2.39
N VAL A 139 -10.25 9.61 -1.82
CA VAL A 139 -9.08 8.95 -2.42
C VAL A 139 -9.30 7.45 -2.43
N LEU A 140 -9.71 6.86 -1.30
CA LEU A 140 -9.95 5.43 -1.22
C LEU A 140 -11.10 5.02 -2.14
N ALA A 141 -12.22 5.74 -2.12
CA ALA A 141 -13.36 5.47 -2.99
C ALA A 141 -12.98 5.55 -4.47
N ALA A 142 -12.17 6.53 -4.88
CA ALA A 142 -11.76 6.70 -6.27
C ALA A 142 -10.87 5.55 -6.80
N TYR A 143 -10.24 4.76 -5.93
CA TYR A 143 -9.30 3.71 -6.34
C TYR A 143 -9.66 2.30 -5.87
N CYS A 144 -10.49 2.14 -4.84
CA CYS A 144 -10.83 0.86 -4.21
C CYS A 144 -12.30 0.51 -4.48
N THR A 145 -12.53 -0.50 -5.33
CA THR A 145 -13.89 -0.93 -5.72
C THR A 145 -14.59 -1.79 -4.67
N LEU A 146 -13.82 -2.40 -3.76
CA LEU A 146 -14.32 -3.30 -2.72
C LEU A 146 -14.17 -2.70 -1.32
N LEU A 147 -14.05 -1.37 -1.22
CA LEU A 147 -13.98 -0.68 0.06
C LEU A 147 -15.35 -0.74 0.76
N PRO A 148 -15.41 -1.09 2.05
CA PRO A 148 -16.64 -0.93 2.84
C PRO A 148 -17.12 0.52 2.85
N ALA A 149 -18.44 0.70 2.96
CA ALA A 149 -19.01 2.05 3.09
C ALA A 149 -18.40 2.76 4.32
N LEU A 150 -17.86 3.95 4.08
CA LEU A 150 -17.29 4.79 5.14
C LEU A 150 -18.38 5.70 5.72
N PRO A 151 -18.35 6.01 7.01
CA PRO A 151 -19.27 6.98 7.60
C PRO A 151 -19.08 8.36 6.95
N ARG A 152 -20.12 9.20 6.98
CA ARG A 152 -19.96 10.59 6.52
C ARG A 152 -19.11 11.35 7.53
N SER A 153 -18.13 12.10 7.03
CA SER A 153 -17.24 12.94 7.83
C SER A 153 -17.00 14.26 7.10
N ARG A 154 -17.07 15.37 7.83
CA ARG A 154 -16.75 16.71 7.32
C ARG A 154 -15.78 17.38 8.30
N PRO A 155 -14.49 17.01 8.27
CA PRO A 155 -13.51 17.62 9.15
C PRO A 155 -13.47 19.13 8.91
N SER A 156 -13.46 19.90 9.99
CA SER A 156 -13.25 21.35 9.96
C SER A 156 -11.91 21.66 10.60
N ASN A 157 -11.04 22.37 9.90
CA ASN A 157 -9.77 22.87 10.42
C ASN A 157 -9.89 24.30 10.97
N ARG A 158 -11.12 24.82 11.17
CA ARG A 158 -11.35 26.15 11.76
C ARG A 158 -10.95 26.22 13.24
N THR A 159 -10.80 25.06 13.87
CA THR A 159 -10.38 24.88 15.26
C THR A 159 -8.99 24.26 15.32
N ALA A 160 -8.27 24.48 16.43
CA ALA A 160 -6.95 23.87 16.67
C ALA A 160 -7.01 22.33 16.81
N THR A 161 -8.22 21.76 16.86
CA THR A 161 -8.48 20.33 16.94
C THR A 161 -9.47 19.92 15.85
N MET A 162 -9.28 18.73 15.29
CA MET A 162 -10.10 18.11 14.26
C MET A 162 -10.58 16.75 14.76
N SER A 163 -11.89 16.54 14.84
CA SER A 163 -12.44 15.25 15.22
C SER A 163 -12.60 14.36 13.99
N LEU A 164 -11.96 13.19 14.01
CA LEU A 164 -11.98 12.23 12.92
C LEU A 164 -12.65 10.93 13.36
N PRO A 165 -13.64 10.39 12.62
CA PRO A 165 -14.15 9.06 12.88
C PRO A 165 -13.04 8.02 12.68
N VAL A 166 -12.92 7.11 13.64
CA VAL A 166 -12.01 5.98 13.58
C VAL A 166 -12.75 4.84 12.89
N VAL A 167 -12.21 4.36 11.76
CA VAL A 167 -12.82 3.31 10.95
C VAL A 167 -11.99 2.02 11.05
N PRO A 168 -12.54 0.99 11.72
CA PRO A 168 -12.06 -0.37 11.63
C PRO A 168 -11.97 -0.90 10.20
N LEU A 169 -10.78 -1.32 9.76
CA LEU A 169 -10.62 -2.02 8.49
C LEU A 169 -9.71 -3.24 8.64
N THR A 170 -10.23 -4.41 8.31
CA THR A 170 -9.43 -5.63 8.22
C THR A 170 -8.98 -5.87 6.79
N VAL A 171 -7.68 -6.08 6.59
CA VAL A 171 -7.06 -6.36 5.29
C VAL A 171 -6.22 -7.64 5.38
N PRO A 172 -5.85 -8.28 4.25
CA PRO A 172 -5.02 -9.48 4.27
C PRO A 172 -3.64 -9.32 4.94
N SER A 173 -3.02 -8.14 4.84
CA SER A 173 -1.69 -7.85 5.39
C SER A 173 -1.61 -6.42 5.93
N ALA A 174 -1.82 -6.24 7.24
CA ALA A 174 -1.69 -4.92 7.86
C ALA A 174 -0.27 -4.33 7.72
N GLU A 175 0.75 -5.19 7.76
CA GLU A 175 2.17 -4.82 7.64
C GLU A 175 2.49 -4.06 6.33
N THR A 176 1.79 -4.39 5.25
CA THR A 176 2.02 -3.80 3.92
C THR A 176 0.99 -2.74 3.55
N PHE A 177 0.00 -2.49 4.41
CA PHE A 177 -1.04 -1.51 4.14
C PHE A 177 -0.49 -0.09 4.03
N GLN A 178 0.53 0.27 4.82
CA GLN A 178 1.16 1.60 4.75
C GLN A 178 1.71 1.90 3.34
N MET A 179 2.28 0.90 2.66
CA MET A 179 2.82 1.06 1.30
C MET A 179 1.70 1.35 0.30
N LEU A 180 0.60 0.59 0.39
CA LEU A 180 -0.58 0.83 -0.44
C LEU A 180 -1.21 2.19 -0.15
N HIS A 181 -1.40 2.52 1.12
CA HIS A 181 -1.98 3.77 1.57
C HIS A 181 -1.18 4.98 1.08
N ALA A 182 0.14 4.95 1.24
CA ALA A 182 1.04 6.00 0.75
C ALA A 182 0.98 6.12 -0.78
N TYR A 183 0.98 5.00 -1.51
CA TYR A 183 0.86 5.03 -2.96
C TYR A 183 -0.48 5.62 -3.42
N LEU A 184 -1.60 5.24 -2.81
CA LEU A 184 -2.93 5.75 -3.20
C LEU A 184 -3.04 7.28 -3.06
N HIS A 185 -2.40 7.87 -2.05
CA HIS A 185 -2.43 9.32 -1.80
C HIS A 185 -1.38 10.09 -2.60
N THR A 186 -0.22 9.49 -2.87
CA THR A 186 0.90 10.20 -3.51
C THR A 186 1.03 9.91 -5.00
N LYS A 187 0.53 8.76 -5.45
CA LYS A 187 0.72 8.21 -6.80
C LYS A 187 2.19 8.21 -7.24
N ARG A 188 3.10 7.94 -6.29
CA ARG A 188 4.56 7.85 -6.51
C ARG A 188 5.02 6.41 -6.73
N PRO A 189 5.14 5.93 -7.99
CA PRO A 189 5.58 4.56 -8.26
C PRO A 189 7.04 4.31 -7.88
N ASP A 190 7.89 5.33 -7.95
CA ASP A 190 9.29 5.30 -7.55
C ASP A 190 9.46 5.08 -6.04
N THR A 191 8.68 5.81 -5.22
CA THR A 191 8.67 5.61 -3.76
C THR A 191 8.17 4.22 -3.40
N LEU A 192 7.15 3.72 -4.10
CA LEU A 192 6.64 2.37 -3.88
C LEU A 192 7.70 1.31 -4.23
N LEU A 193 8.35 1.43 -5.40
CA LEU A 193 9.37 0.47 -5.82
C LEU A 193 10.56 0.46 -4.86
N ALA A 194 11.02 1.63 -4.42
CA ALA A 194 12.08 1.75 -3.42
C ALA A 194 11.69 1.12 -2.08
N ALA A 195 10.42 1.22 -1.67
CA ALA A 195 9.93 0.57 -0.47
C ALA A 195 9.85 -0.96 -0.61
N LEU A 196 9.52 -1.47 -1.81
CA LEU A 196 9.49 -2.91 -2.09
C LEU A 196 10.90 -3.53 -2.22
N LEU A 197 11.90 -2.73 -2.63
CA LEU A 197 13.29 -3.15 -2.83
C LEU A 197 14.27 -2.20 -2.09
N PRO A 198 14.28 -2.17 -0.74
CA PRO A 198 15.01 -1.14 0.02
C PRO A 198 16.52 -1.10 -0.25
N SER A 199 17.15 -2.26 -0.48
CA SER A 199 18.57 -2.36 -0.79
C SER A 199 18.95 -1.74 -2.13
N LEU A 200 17.98 -1.52 -3.02
CA LEU A 200 18.18 -0.91 -4.33
C LEU A 200 17.74 0.56 -4.38
N ALA A 201 17.14 1.09 -3.31
CA ALA A 201 16.47 2.40 -3.33
C ALA A 201 17.33 3.53 -3.90
N ALA A 202 18.63 3.57 -3.58
CA ALA A 202 19.56 4.60 -4.06
C ALA A 202 19.91 4.48 -5.56
N SER A 203 19.71 3.30 -6.17
CA SER A 203 20.02 3.03 -7.58
C SER A 203 18.78 3.12 -8.49
N LEU A 204 17.58 3.28 -7.92
CA LEU A 204 16.34 3.36 -8.68
C LEU A 204 16.16 4.76 -9.27
N PRO A 205 15.66 4.86 -10.52
CA PRO A 205 15.31 6.15 -11.10
C PRO A 205 14.19 6.80 -10.29
N GLN A 206 14.28 8.11 -10.10
CA GLN A 206 13.21 8.91 -9.49
C GLN A 206 12.12 9.19 -10.52
N ALA A 207 10.86 9.18 -10.10
CA ALA A 207 9.78 9.64 -10.96
C ALA A 207 9.81 11.18 -11.01
N PRO A 208 9.57 11.82 -12.18
CA PRO A 208 9.52 13.27 -12.26
C PRO A 208 8.46 13.84 -11.32
N SER A 209 8.86 14.83 -10.52
CA SER A 209 8.00 15.51 -9.53
C SER A 209 7.03 16.49 -10.21
N GLY A 210 5.99 15.95 -10.85
CA GLY A 210 4.75 16.66 -11.19
C GLY A 210 4.75 17.59 -12.42
N GLY A 211 3.55 17.78 -12.98
CA GLY A 211 3.12 19.12 -13.40
C GLY A 211 3.11 19.50 -14.89
N THR A 212 3.26 18.57 -15.85
CA THR A 212 3.03 18.92 -17.26
C THR A 212 1.84 18.18 -17.84
N SER A 213 0.79 18.95 -18.13
CA SER A 213 -0.32 18.60 -19.00
C SER A 213 0.20 17.88 -20.25
N SER A 214 0.10 16.55 -20.27
CA SER A 214 0.28 15.77 -21.49
C SER A 214 -0.54 14.49 -21.40
N SER A 215 -1.60 14.49 -22.22
CA SER A 215 -2.42 13.38 -22.71
C SER A 215 -2.83 12.24 -21.76
N ALA A 216 -4.13 11.98 -21.76
CA ALA A 216 -4.75 10.68 -21.53
C ALA A 216 -3.79 9.45 -21.53
N GLY A 217 -3.70 8.74 -20.40
CA GLY A 217 -3.59 7.28 -20.44
C GLY A 217 -2.24 6.59 -20.28
N ARG A 218 -1.11 7.26 -20.03
CA ARG A 218 0.15 6.53 -19.73
C ARG A 218 0.97 7.22 -18.65
N SER A 219 0.93 6.69 -17.44
CA SER A 219 2.08 6.84 -16.54
C SER A 219 3.16 5.84 -16.99
N VAL A 220 4.40 6.32 -16.96
CA VAL A 220 5.53 5.94 -17.82
C VAL A 220 6.65 5.26 -17.02
N TYR A 221 6.51 5.16 -15.69
CA TYR A 221 7.64 4.82 -14.83
C TYR A 221 8.11 3.38 -15.03
N VAL A 222 7.22 2.39 -15.06
CA VAL A 222 7.63 0.98 -15.30
C VAL A 222 8.19 0.79 -16.72
N SER A 223 7.75 1.59 -17.70
CA SER A 223 8.17 1.44 -19.11
C SER A 223 9.64 1.79 -19.36
N GLN A 224 10.31 2.47 -18.42
CA GLN A 224 11.74 2.79 -18.54
C GLN A 224 12.66 1.59 -18.19
N PHE A 225 12.11 0.52 -17.61
CA PHE A 225 12.88 -0.65 -17.22
C PHE A 225 12.91 -1.68 -18.35
N THR A 226 14.07 -1.81 -18.97
CA THR A 226 14.35 -2.86 -19.96
C THR A 226 14.70 -4.19 -19.28
N SER A 227 14.66 -5.29 -20.04
CA SER A 227 15.09 -6.62 -19.55
C SER A 227 16.53 -6.62 -19.01
N GLU A 228 17.42 -5.84 -19.62
CA GLU A 228 18.78 -5.65 -19.13
C GLU A 228 18.82 -4.92 -17.78
N SER A 229 18.02 -3.86 -17.63
CA SER A 229 17.88 -3.15 -16.35
C SER A 229 17.33 -4.05 -15.25
N LEU A 230 16.33 -4.90 -15.54
CA LEU A 230 15.81 -5.89 -14.59
C LEU A 230 16.88 -6.89 -14.16
N SER A 231 17.65 -7.40 -15.12
CA SER A 231 18.77 -8.33 -14.84
C SER A 231 19.85 -7.70 -13.98
N ARG A 232 20.16 -6.41 -14.19
CA ARG A 232 21.11 -5.65 -13.36
C ARG A 232 20.58 -5.42 -11.94
N LEU A 233 19.31 -5.05 -11.79
CA LEU A 233 18.67 -4.88 -10.48
C LEU A 233 18.63 -6.20 -9.70
N ALA A 234 18.26 -7.30 -10.37
CA ALA A 234 18.27 -8.63 -9.76
C ALA A 234 19.68 -9.07 -9.35
N HIS A 235 20.70 -8.73 -10.16
CA HIS A 235 22.09 -8.96 -9.78
C HIS A 235 22.48 -8.19 -8.53
N ALA A 236 22.18 -6.88 -8.48
CA ALA A 236 22.48 -6.04 -7.35
C ALA A 236 21.76 -6.54 -6.07
N LEU A 237 20.50 -6.97 -6.20
CA LEU A 237 19.71 -7.51 -5.10
C LEU A 237 20.30 -8.83 -4.56
N ALA A 238 20.66 -9.75 -5.46
CA ALA A 238 21.32 -11.00 -5.09
C ALA A 238 22.68 -10.76 -4.42
N SER A 239 23.47 -9.82 -4.94
CA SER A 239 24.76 -9.42 -4.36
C SER A 239 24.59 -8.80 -2.97
N ALA A 240 23.60 -7.93 -2.78
CA ALA A 240 23.29 -7.35 -1.48
C ALA A 240 22.84 -8.43 -0.47
N ALA A 241 21.99 -9.37 -0.90
CA ALA A 241 21.55 -10.49 -0.05
C ALA A 241 22.73 -11.40 0.33
N ALA A 242 23.67 -11.66 -0.59
CA ALA A 242 24.83 -12.50 -0.34
C ALA A 242 25.79 -11.92 0.72
N GLN A 243 25.80 -10.60 0.94
CA GLN A 243 26.60 -9.96 1.99
C GLN A 243 26.16 -10.36 3.41
N ILE A 244 24.92 -10.82 3.58
CA ILE A 244 24.36 -11.30 4.85
C ILE A 244 24.90 -12.70 5.19
N GLY A 245 25.50 -13.39 4.22
CA GLY A 245 25.99 -14.76 4.31
C GLY A 245 25.06 -15.77 3.62
N PRO A 246 25.53 -17.00 3.36
CA PRO A 246 24.79 -17.98 2.54
C PRO A 246 23.40 -18.27 3.07
N GLN A 247 23.29 -18.59 4.37
CA GLN A 247 22.01 -18.92 5.03
C GLN A 247 21.07 -17.70 5.16
N GLY A 248 21.62 -16.47 5.16
CA GLY A 248 20.87 -15.22 5.27
C GLY A 248 20.35 -14.69 3.93
N ALA A 249 20.99 -15.06 2.82
CA ALA A 249 20.66 -14.53 1.50
C ALA A 249 19.25 -14.98 1.05
N LEU A 250 18.97 -16.28 1.14
CA LEU A 250 17.67 -16.83 0.75
C LEU A 250 16.53 -16.28 1.62
N SER A 251 16.74 -16.23 2.94
CA SER A 251 15.74 -15.73 3.88
C SER A 251 15.44 -14.23 3.68
N SER A 252 16.47 -13.42 3.38
CA SER A 252 16.31 -12.01 3.04
C SER A 252 15.50 -11.81 1.75
N LEU A 253 15.79 -12.56 0.68
CA LEU A 253 15.01 -12.49 -0.56
C LEU A 253 13.57 -12.98 -0.38
N MET A 254 13.36 -14.01 0.44
CA MET A 254 12.02 -14.47 0.82
C MET A 254 11.23 -13.42 1.60
N ALA A 255 11.90 -12.59 2.41
CA ALA A 255 11.26 -11.48 3.09
C ALA A 255 10.69 -10.45 2.09
N HIS A 256 11.43 -10.14 1.01
CA HIS A 256 10.93 -9.27 -0.07
C HIS A 256 9.72 -9.90 -0.76
N ALA A 257 9.77 -11.20 -1.08
CA ALA A 257 8.64 -11.92 -1.68
C ALA A 257 7.40 -11.88 -0.76
N LYS A 258 7.57 -12.05 0.55
CA LYS A 258 6.48 -11.95 1.54
C LYS A 258 5.84 -10.55 1.55
N VAL A 259 6.64 -9.49 1.49
CA VAL A 259 6.16 -8.10 1.44
C VAL A 259 5.37 -7.84 0.15
N ILE A 260 5.92 -8.20 -1.01
CA ILE A 260 5.23 -8.00 -2.30
C ILE A 260 3.91 -8.79 -2.34
N ASN A 261 3.92 -10.04 -1.86
CA ASN A 261 2.71 -10.85 -1.78
C ASN A 261 1.67 -10.24 -0.81
N GLY A 262 2.10 -9.72 0.34
CA GLY A 262 1.22 -9.01 1.27
C GLY A 262 0.54 -7.81 0.64
N LEU A 263 1.32 -6.99 -0.09
CA LEU A 263 0.80 -5.84 -0.82
C LEU A 263 -0.19 -6.29 -1.89
N TRP A 264 0.18 -7.26 -2.73
CA TRP A 264 -0.69 -7.84 -3.76
C TRP A 264 -2.03 -8.30 -3.20
N ARG A 265 -2.03 -9.00 -2.05
CA ARG A 265 -3.27 -9.44 -1.39
C ARG A 265 -4.14 -8.26 -0.95
N ASN A 266 -3.54 -7.19 -0.41
CA ASN A 266 -4.28 -5.98 -0.06
C ASN A 266 -4.87 -5.29 -1.29
N VAL A 267 -4.11 -5.18 -2.39
CA VAL A 267 -4.58 -4.60 -3.66
C VAL A 267 -5.78 -5.39 -4.19
N CYS A 268 -5.69 -6.73 -4.19
CA CYS A 268 -6.79 -7.59 -4.60
C CYS A 268 -8.02 -7.42 -3.69
N ALA A 269 -7.82 -7.46 -2.37
CA ALA A 269 -8.89 -7.36 -1.40
C ALA A 269 -9.65 -6.04 -1.52
N LEU A 270 -8.94 -4.92 -1.66
CA LEU A 270 -9.57 -3.59 -1.81
C LEU A 270 -10.10 -3.34 -3.23
N GLY A 271 -9.88 -4.27 -4.16
CA GLY A 271 -10.32 -4.13 -5.54
C GLY A 271 -9.66 -2.94 -6.23
N VAL A 272 -8.36 -2.75 -6.01
CA VAL A 272 -7.61 -1.61 -6.55
C VAL A 272 -7.26 -1.87 -8.01
N PHE A 273 -7.72 -0.99 -8.88
CA PHE A 273 -7.39 -1.04 -10.30
C PHE A 273 -6.60 0.19 -10.73
N ASP A 274 -5.28 0.06 -10.68
CA ASP A 274 -4.33 1.09 -11.08
C ASP A 274 -3.17 0.44 -11.85
N ALA A 275 -3.06 0.72 -13.15
CA ALA A 275 -2.10 0.05 -14.02
C ALA A 275 -0.64 0.27 -13.59
N GLU A 276 -0.33 1.44 -13.04
CA GLU A 276 1.02 1.77 -12.61
C GLU A 276 1.37 1.03 -11.31
N LEU A 277 0.45 0.96 -10.34
CA LEU A 277 0.61 0.14 -9.13
C LEU A 277 0.90 -1.32 -9.48
N TRP A 278 0.09 -1.90 -10.37
CA TRP A 278 0.26 -3.28 -10.82
C TRP A 278 1.61 -3.49 -11.52
N GLY A 279 2.01 -2.55 -12.39
CA GLY A 279 3.31 -2.62 -13.06
C GLY A 279 4.50 -2.56 -12.09
N VAL A 280 4.44 -1.72 -11.05
CA VAL A 280 5.49 -1.65 -10.02
C VAL A 280 5.59 -2.94 -9.22
N MET A 281 4.46 -3.55 -8.86
CA MET A 281 4.45 -4.84 -8.16
C MET A 281 5.02 -5.97 -9.03
N ASP A 282 4.63 -6.03 -10.29
CA ASP A 282 5.13 -7.06 -11.22
C ASP A 282 6.63 -6.91 -11.45
N LEU A 283 7.12 -5.68 -11.62
CA LEU A 283 8.54 -5.41 -11.75
C LEU A 283 9.33 -5.84 -10.50
N ALA A 284 8.86 -5.46 -9.31
CA ALA A 284 9.50 -5.84 -8.06
C ALA A 284 9.50 -7.37 -7.87
N TRP A 285 8.39 -8.02 -8.22
CA TRP A 285 8.24 -9.47 -8.16
C TRP A 285 9.23 -10.17 -9.08
N GLU A 286 9.35 -9.72 -10.33
CA GLU A 286 10.29 -10.27 -11.31
C GLU A 286 11.75 -10.14 -10.85
N VAL A 287 12.14 -8.96 -10.36
CA VAL A 287 13.49 -8.73 -9.80
C VAL A 287 13.81 -9.70 -8.66
N VAL A 288 12.87 -9.91 -7.74
CA VAL A 288 13.03 -10.83 -6.61
C VAL A 288 13.11 -12.29 -7.08
N LEU A 289 12.26 -12.71 -8.03
CA LEU A 289 12.30 -14.06 -8.56
C LEU A 289 13.63 -14.37 -9.27
N ILE A 290 14.13 -13.44 -10.09
CA ILE A 290 15.43 -13.60 -10.77
C ILE A 290 16.55 -13.68 -9.72
N ALA A 291 16.54 -12.81 -8.71
CA ALA A 291 17.55 -12.84 -7.64
C ALA A 291 17.52 -14.17 -6.86
N LEU A 292 16.32 -14.69 -6.55
CA LEU A 292 16.12 -15.98 -5.87
C LEU A 292 16.68 -17.15 -6.67
N THR A 293 16.37 -17.22 -7.97
CA THR A 293 16.90 -18.27 -8.85
C THR A 293 18.43 -18.27 -8.83
N ARG A 294 19.06 -17.09 -8.89
CA ARG A 294 20.52 -16.98 -8.88
C ARG A 294 21.17 -17.42 -7.57
N ILE A 295 20.57 -17.08 -6.42
CA ILE A 295 21.07 -17.55 -5.13
C ILE A 295 20.90 -19.06 -5.00
N ALA A 296 19.75 -19.60 -5.41
CA ALA A 296 19.49 -21.04 -5.36
C ALA A 296 20.43 -21.85 -6.28
N GLU A 297 20.80 -21.31 -7.44
CA GLU A 297 21.81 -21.93 -8.32
C GLU A 297 23.20 -21.91 -7.68
N ARG A 298 23.57 -20.83 -6.99
CA ARG A 298 24.87 -20.71 -6.31
C ARG A 298 25.01 -21.67 -5.12
N GLU A 299 23.93 -22.01 -4.43
CA GLU A 299 23.97 -22.98 -3.32
C GLU A 299 24.07 -24.45 -3.79
N ARG A 300 23.82 -24.72 -5.08
CA ARG A 300 23.92 -26.05 -5.68
C ARG A 300 25.32 -26.39 -6.20
N HIS A 301 26.21 -25.41 -6.29
CA HIS A 301 27.57 -25.51 -6.81
C HIS A 301 28.60 -25.19 -5.72
#